data_AF-A0A925IB42-F1
#
_entry.id   AF-A0A925IB42-F1
#
_cell.length_a   1.000
_cell.length_b   1.000
_cell.length_c   1.000
_cell.angle_alpha   90.00
_cell.angle_beta   90.00
_cell.angle_gamma   90.00
#
_symmetry.space_group_name_H-M   'P 1'
#
loop_
_entity.id
_entity.type
_entity.pdbx_description
1 polymer ?
#
loop_
_entity_poly.entity_id
_entity_poly.type
_entity_poly.pdbx_seq_one_letter_code
_entity_poly.pdbx_strand_id
1 'polypeptide(L)'
;MDILEKLTKHFGYDPLSKIDPNTQDIKHIEGQADLHRFSQAAIPVILTGLHKFTSTDEGAEEILYPNNSTNWVSKIFAGETPEIIKRVNDYSGFDQAGTENKLNDIAAKAVMFIREAVAPASKPIDVKALLEAQINHILSYLPPSLHMGDILKDNALDDRTHKMEGPISSLVQAIGSGFSKADEDKKKI
;
A
#
# COMPACT_ATOMS: atom_id res chain seq x y z
N MET A 1 -0.87 -3.18 12.70
CA MET A 1 -0.56 -1.83 12.19
C MET A 1 -1.29 -1.68 10.87
N ASP A 2 -1.88 -0.52 10.62
CA ASP A 2 -2.49 -0.17 9.34
C ASP A 2 -1.65 0.91 8.65
N ILE A 3 -0.99 0.57 7.54
CA ILE A 3 -0.10 1.50 6.81
C ILE A 3 -0.91 2.62 6.16
N LEU A 4 -2.10 2.30 5.64
CA LEU A 4 -2.97 3.25 4.97
C LEU A 4 -3.38 4.35 5.95
N GLU A 5 -3.88 3.98 7.12
CA GLU A 5 -4.24 4.94 8.17
C GLU A 5 -3.03 5.77 8.64
N LYS A 6 -1.86 5.12 8.80
CA LYS A 6 -0.63 5.79 9.24
C LYS A 6 -0.16 6.84 8.22
N LEU A 7 -0.26 6.55 6.91
CA LEU A 7 0.06 7.50 5.84
C LEU A 7 -0.92 8.67 5.81
N THR A 8 -2.22 8.40 5.82
CA THR A 8 -3.26 9.44 5.84
C THR A 8 -3.05 10.41 7.00
N LYS A 9 -2.79 9.89 8.21
CA LYS A 9 -2.49 10.71 9.39
C LYS A 9 -1.18 11.49 9.26
N HIS A 10 -0.12 10.86 8.74
CA HIS A 10 1.19 11.51 8.61
C HIS A 10 1.15 12.76 7.72
N PHE A 11 0.42 12.68 6.62
CA PHE A 11 0.28 13.79 5.67
C PHE A 11 -0.87 14.75 6.00
N GLY A 12 -1.63 14.49 7.09
CA GLY A 12 -2.77 15.32 7.48
C GLY A 12 -3.92 15.28 6.47
N TYR A 13 -4.08 14.17 5.76
CA TYR A 13 -5.17 13.98 4.82
C TYR A 13 -6.46 13.55 5.54
N ASP A 14 -7.59 13.87 4.93
CA ASP A 14 -8.87 13.36 5.37
C ASP A 14 -8.93 11.82 5.26
N PRO A 15 -9.69 11.14 6.13
CA PRO A 15 -9.85 9.68 6.08
C PRO A 15 -10.35 9.21 4.70
N LEU A 16 -9.70 8.18 4.14
CA LEU A 16 -10.09 7.66 2.83
C LEU A 16 -11.50 7.03 2.88
N SER A 17 -12.23 7.19 1.78
CA SER A 17 -13.54 6.59 1.58
C SER A 17 -13.39 5.17 1.04
N LYS A 18 -14.06 4.21 1.68
CA LYS A 18 -14.12 2.83 1.19
C LYS A 18 -14.95 2.78 -0.10
N ILE A 19 -14.50 2.03 -1.10
CA ILE A 19 -15.24 1.79 -2.35
C ILE A 19 -16.45 0.91 -2.04
N ASP A 20 -17.63 1.30 -2.52
CA ASP A 20 -18.79 0.41 -2.50
C ASP A 20 -18.59 -0.67 -3.59
N PRO A 21 -18.55 -1.95 -3.22
CA PRO A 21 -18.24 -3.01 -4.18
C PRO A 21 -19.38 -3.29 -5.17
N ASN A 22 -20.60 -2.84 -4.87
CA ASN A 22 -21.77 -3.02 -5.72
C ASN A 22 -21.80 -1.94 -6.81
N THR A 23 -21.53 -0.69 -6.44
CA THR A 23 -21.53 0.42 -7.40
C THR A 23 -20.17 0.64 -8.05
N GLN A 24 -19.08 0.16 -7.42
CA GLN A 24 -17.69 0.46 -7.79
C GLN A 24 -17.41 1.96 -7.90
N ASP A 25 -18.25 2.75 -7.24
CA ASP A 25 -18.26 4.18 -7.34
C ASP A 25 -17.78 4.75 -6.01
N ILE A 26 -16.80 5.64 -6.07
CA ILE A 26 -16.64 6.59 -4.98
C ILE A 26 -17.64 7.65 -5.33
N LYS A 27 -18.74 7.74 -4.57
CA LYS A 27 -19.71 8.83 -4.75
C LYS A 27 -18.88 10.10 -4.88
N HIS A 28 -18.80 10.65 -6.09
CA HIS A 28 -18.13 11.91 -6.31
C HIS A 28 -18.91 12.92 -5.49
N ILE A 29 -18.39 13.24 -4.30
CA ILE A 29 -19.03 14.25 -3.47
C ILE A 29 -18.63 15.57 -4.12
N GLU A 30 -19.51 16.12 -4.95
CA GLU A 30 -19.37 17.47 -5.45
C GLU A 30 -19.06 18.40 -4.26
N GLY A 31 -17.90 19.06 -4.30
CA GLY A 31 -17.39 19.89 -3.21
C GLY A 31 -16.28 19.29 -2.33
N GLN A 32 -15.86 18.04 -2.54
CA GLN A 32 -14.63 17.53 -1.92
C GLN A 32 -13.39 18.21 -2.50
N ALA A 33 -12.49 18.63 -1.62
CA ALA A 33 -11.23 19.27 -2.01
C ALA A 33 -10.38 18.34 -2.88
N ASP A 34 -9.70 18.90 -3.88
CA ASP A 34 -8.80 18.17 -4.80
C ASP A 34 -7.76 17.32 -4.05
N LEU A 35 -7.35 17.78 -2.85
CA LEU A 35 -6.42 17.07 -1.98
C LEU A 35 -6.97 15.74 -1.44
N HIS A 36 -8.27 15.69 -1.10
CA HIS A 36 -8.88 14.44 -0.65
C HIS A 36 -8.91 13.42 -1.78
N ARG A 37 -9.37 13.82 -2.96
CA ARG A 37 -9.38 12.97 -4.16
C ARG A 37 -7.98 12.52 -4.56
N PHE A 38 -6.99 13.41 -4.44
CA PHE A 38 -5.59 13.08 -4.62
C PHE A 38 -5.16 11.97 -3.66
N SER A 39 -5.38 12.14 -2.35
CA SER A 39 -4.99 11.14 -1.35
C SER A 39 -5.71 9.79 -1.54
N GLN A 40 -6.98 9.82 -1.97
CA GLN A 40 -7.81 8.67 -2.26
C GLN A 40 -7.26 7.82 -3.42
N ALA A 41 -6.65 8.44 -4.42
CA ALA A 41 -5.96 7.73 -5.48
C ALA A 41 -4.51 7.38 -5.09
N ALA A 42 -3.75 8.37 -4.65
CA ALA A 42 -2.31 8.28 -4.47
C ALA A 42 -1.91 7.21 -3.44
N ILE A 43 -2.54 7.19 -2.25
CA ILE A 43 -2.14 6.26 -1.20
C ILE A 43 -2.40 4.80 -1.62
N PRO A 44 -3.62 4.41 -2.04
CA PRO A 44 -3.87 3.04 -2.48
C PRO A 44 -2.99 2.64 -3.66
N VAL A 45 -2.78 3.52 -4.66
CA VAL A 45 -1.91 3.23 -5.82
C VAL A 45 -0.49 2.91 -5.38
N ILE A 46 0.11 3.74 -4.52
CA ILE A 46 1.47 3.50 -4.01
C ILE A 46 1.55 2.18 -3.24
N LEU A 47 0.60 1.91 -2.34
CA LEU A 47 0.61 0.69 -1.54
C LEU A 47 0.41 -0.57 -2.37
N THR A 48 -0.45 -0.50 -3.40
CA THR A 48 -0.67 -1.61 -4.34
C THR A 48 0.57 -1.85 -5.20
N GLY A 49 1.21 -0.77 -5.67
CA GLY A 49 2.49 -0.85 -6.36
C GLY A 49 3.58 -1.45 -5.49
N LEU A 50 3.69 -1.05 -4.22
CA LEU A 50 4.64 -1.61 -3.27
C LEU A 50 4.40 -3.10 -3.02
N HIS A 51 3.14 -3.52 -2.84
CA HIS A 51 2.79 -4.94 -2.74
C HIS A 51 3.32 -5.72 -3.95
N LYS A 52 3.04 -5.24 -5.18
CA LYS A 52 3.55 -5.85 -6.41
C LYS A 52 5.07 -5.86 -6.46
N PHE A 53 5.72 -4.73 -6.17
CA PHE A 53 7.17 -4.59 -6.16
C PHE A 53 7.82 -5.59 -5.20
N THR A 54 7.25 -5.78 -4.01
CA THR A 54 7.76 -6.74 -3.01
C THR A 54 7.42 -8.19 -3.32
N SER A 55 6.64 -8.50 -4.35
CA SER A 55 6.39 -9.90 -4.73
C SER A 55 7.69 -10.64 -5.12
N THR A 56 8.70 -9.90 -5.60
CA THR A 56 10.06 -10.41 -5.87
C THR A 56 10.95 -10.33 -4.63
N ASP A 57 11.96 -11.20 -4.54
CA ASP A 57 12.91 -11.16 -3.41
C ASP A 57 13.74 -9.88 -3.43
N GLU A 58 14.13 -9.41 -4.62
CA GLU A 58 14.91 -8.19 -4.82
C GLU A 58 14.13 -6.95 -4.35
N GLY A 59 12.84 -6.86 -4.69
CA GLY A 59 12.02 -5.72 -4.28
C GLY A 59 11.79 -5.68 -2.78
N ALA A 60 11.57 -6.84 -2.15
CA ALA A 60 11.43 -6.94 -0.69
C ALA A 60 12.75 -6.66 0.05
N GLU A 61 13.89 -7.10 -0.49
CA GLU A 61 15.21 -6.76 0.04
C GLU A 61 15.49 -5.26 -0.04
N GLU A 62 15.12 -4.62 -1.15
CA GLU A 62 15.33 -3.19 -1.33
C GLU A 62 14.53 -2.34 -0.34
N ILE A 63 13.34 -2.80 0.06
CA ILE A 63 12.57 -2.16 1.13
C ILE A 63 13.31 -2.25 2.46
N LEU A 64 13.98 -3.36 2.78
CA LEU A 64 14.74 -3.51 4.03
C LEU A 64 16.01 -2.66 4.05
N TYR A 65 16.69 -2.59 2.92
CA TYR A 65 17.99 -1.93 2.75
C TYR A 65 17.92 -0.86 1.65
N PRO A 66 17.12 0.20 1.84
CA PRO A 66 16.90 1.19 0.81
C PRO A 66 18.12 2.08 0.62
N ASN A 67 18.37 2.49 -0.62
CA ASN A 67 19.33 3.54 -0.89
C ASN A 67 18.70 4.91 -0.56
N ASN A 68 19.47 5.81 0.04
CA ASN A 68 19.01 7.12 0.51
C ASN A 68 18.60 8.09 -0.62
N SER A 69 18.94 7.79 -1.88
CA SER A 69 18.60 8.61 -3.07
C SER A 69 17.53 7.97 -3.97
N THR A 70 16.75 7.02 -3.46
CA THR A 70 15.81 6.25 -4.27
C THR A 70 14.58 7.09 -4.65
N ASN A 71 14.34 7.26 -5.96
CA ASN A 71 13.01 7.60 -6.48
C ASN A 71 12.17 6.32 -6.45
N TRP A 72 11.33 6.20 -5.43
CA TRP A 72 10.50 5.04 -5.20
C TRP A 72 9.44 4.85 -6.27
N VAL A 73 8.84 5.93 -6.76
CA VAL A 73 7.80 5.82 -7.81
C VAL A 73 8.38 5.18 -9.05
N SER A 74 9.54 5.65 -9.51
CA SER A 74 10.23 5.06 -10.65
C SER A 74 10.63 3.61 -10.42
N LYS A 75 10.95 3.20 -9.19
CA LYS A 75 11.28 1.80 -8.88
C LYS A 75 10.06 0.90 -8.84
N ILE A 76 8.99 1.36 -8.21
CA ILE A 76 7.74 0.61 -8.03
C ILE A 76 7.05 0.40 -9.38
N PHE A 77 6.97 1.44 -10.21
CA PHE A 77 6.21 1.41 -11.46
C PHE A 77 7.07 1.29 -12.71
N ALA A 78 8.40 1.38 -12.60
CA ALA A 78 9.32 1.32 -13.73
C ALA A 78 8.87 2.26 -14.87
N GLY A 79 8.74 1.72 -16.08
CA GLY A 79 8.32 2.47 -17.28
C GLY A 79 6.87 2.99 -17.24
N GLU A 80 6.04 2.54 -16.30
CA GLU A 80 4.63 2.92 -16.19
C GLU A 80 4.41 4.19 -15.34
N THR A 81 5.47 4.77 -14.78
CA THR A 81 5.41 5.98 -13.95
C THR A 81 4.61 7.13 -14.60
N PRO A 82 4.79 7.47 -15.90
CA PRO A 82 4.03 8.54 -16.53
C PRO A 82 2.52 8.27 -16.58
N GLU A 83 2.13 7.01 -16.82
CA GLU A 83 0.71 6.61 -16.87
C GLU A 83 0.09 6.65 -15.46
N ILE A 84 0.82 6.24 -14.42
CA ILE A 84 0.37 6.36 -13.03
C ILE A 84 0.11 7.81 -12.65
N ILE A 85 1.06 8.71 -12.95
CA ILE A 85 0.91 10.14 -12.68
C ILE A 85 -0.32 10.69 -13.39
N LYS A 86 -0.49 10.33 -14.67
CA LYS A 86 -1.64 10.75 -15.46
C LYS A 86 -2.95 10.29 -14.82
N ARG A 87 -3.10 9.01 -14.49
CA ARG A 87 -4.35 8.48 -13.90
C ARG A 87 -4.69 9.08 -12.54
N VAL A 88 -3.69 9.29 -11.69
CA VAL A 88 -3.88 9.96 -10.40
C VAL A 88 -4.36 11.40 -10.60
N ASN A 89 -3.79 12.13 -11.56
CA ASN A 89 -4.22 13.50 -11.88
C ASN A 89 -5.62 13.54 -12.49
N ASP A 90 -5.89 12.68 -13.48
CA ASP A 90 -7.20 12.58 -14.13
C ASP A 90 -8.30 12.26 -13.12
N TYR A 91 -8.02 11.37 -12.15
CA TYR A 91 -8.94 11.03 -11.07
C TYR A 91 -9.16 12.18 -10.09
N SER A 92 -8.08 12.84 -9.67
CA SER A 92 -8.14 13.82 -8.59
C SER A 92 -8.48 15.24 -9.03
N GLY A 93 -8.29 15.56 -10.31
CA GLY A 93 -8.29 16.94 -10.81
C GLY A 93 -7.09 17.76 -10.30
N PHE A 94 -6.11 17.12 -9.66
CA PHE A 94 -4.94 17.79 -9.10
C PHE A 94 -3.96 18.19 -10.20
N ASP A 95 -3.28 19.33 -10.02
CA ASP A 95 -2.33 19.84 -11.00
C ASP A 95 -1.18 18.85 -11.22
N GLN A 96 -0.79 18.68 -12.49
CA GLN A 96 0.31 17.79 -12.88
C GLN A 96 1.65 18.23 -12.26
N ALA A 97 1.82 19.51 -11.98
CA ALA A 97 3.04 20.05 -11.41
C ALA A 97 3.24 19.57 -9.95
N GLY A 98 4.12 18.59 -9.78
CA GLY A 98 4.52 18.08 -8.46
C GLY A 98 3.77 16.83 -7.99
N THR A 99 2.88 16.26 -8.81
CA THR A 99 2.24 14.95 -8.51
C THR A 99 3.27 13.84 -8.34
N GLU A 100 4.30 13.79 -9.20
CA GLU A 100 5.38 12.81 -9.06
C GLU A 100 6.10 12.95 -7.72
N ASN A 101 6.46 14.17 -7.33
CA ASN A 101 7.15 14.42 -6.06
C ASN A 101 6.28 13.99 -4.87
N LYS A 102 4.98 14.32 -4.89
CA LYS A 102 4.04 13.89 -3.83
C LYS A 102 3.87 12.39 -3.78
N LEU A 103 3.75 11.72 -4.93
CA LEU A 103 3.70 10.26 -5.01
C LEU A 103 4.98 9.64 -4.44
N ASN A 104 6.14 10.26 -4.73
CA ASN A 104 7.42 9.81 -4.22
C ASN A 104 7.58 10.03 -2.72
N ASP A 105 7.07 11.14 -2.18
CA ASP A 105 7.04 11.40 -0.73
C ASP A 105 6.17 10.36 -0.01
N ILE A 106 4.98 10.05 -0.57
CA ILE A 106 4.09 9.01 -0.05
C ILE A 106 4.79 7.65 -0.08
N ALA A 107 5.43 7.30 -1.21
CA ALA A 107 6.16 6.04 -1.35
C ALA A 107 7.32 5.93 -0.37
N ALA A 108 8.18 6.96 -0.26
CA ALA A 108 9.28 6.98 0.68
C ALA A 108 8.81 6.82 2.14
N LYS A 109 7.70 7.48 2.49
CA LYS A 109 7.10 7.36 3.83
C LYS A 109 6.52 5.97 4.07
N ALA A 110 5.86 5.39 3.07
CA ALA A 110 5.32 4.04 3.14
C ALA A 110 6.44 3.02 3.38
N VAL A 111 7.54 3.11 2.63
CA VAL A 111 8.75 2.28 2.84
C VAL A 111 9.27 2.43 4.26
N MET A 112 9.43 3.65 4.77
CA MET A 112 9.82 3.87 6.16
C MET A 112 8.89 3.16 7.15
N PHE A 113 7.56 3.29 6.99
CA PHE A 113 6.60 2.67 7.90
C PHE A 113 6.59 1.15 7.81
N ILE A 114 6.80 0.58 6.63
CA ILE A 114 6.95 -0.87 6.45
C ILE A 114 8.20 -1.35 7.20
N ARG A 115 9.33 -0.66 7.04
CA ARG A 115 10.58 -0.99 7.74
C ARG A 115 10.47 -0.89 9.26
N GLU A 116 9.80 0.13 9.76
CA GLU A 116 9.54 0.30 11.20
C GLU A 116 8.63 -0.80 11.77
N ALA A 117 7.78 -1.39 10.95
CA ALA A 117 6.82 -2.40 11.36
C ALA A 117 7.41 -3.82 11.40
N VAL A 118 8.43 -4.06 10.58
CA VAL A 118 9.21 -5.30 10.62
C VAL A 118 10.38 -5.15 11.59
N ALA A 119 10.91 -6.24 12.12
CA ALA A 119 11.98 -6.18 13.10
C ALA A 119 13.31 -5.76 12.46
N PRO A 120 14.27 -5.16 13.20
CA PRO A 120 15.59 -4.77 12.65
C PRO A 120 16.41 -5.91 12.03
N ALA A 121 16.08 -7.17 12.32
CA ALA A 121 16.72 -8.36 11.74
C ALA A 121 15.75 -9.15 10.82
N SER A 122 14.70 -8.48 10.32
CA SER A 122 13.73 -9.09 9.44
C SER A 122 14.31 -9.46 8.08
N LYS A 123 13.72 -10.48 7.48
CA LYS A 123 14.07 -11.01 6.16
C LYS A 123 13.09 -10.48 5.12
N PRO A 124 13.44 -10.53 3.81
CA PRO A 124 12.53 -10.10 2.75
C PRO A 124 11.12 -10.71 2.85
N ILE A 125 11.01 -11.97 3.29
CA ILE A 125 9.72 -12.64 3.50
C ILE A 125 8.80 -11.95 4.52
N ASP A 126 9.35 -11.27 5.53
CA ASP A 126 8.56 -10.57 6.54
C ASP A 126 7.88 -9.33 5.95
N VAL A 127 8.57 -8.63 5.03
CA VAL A 127 8.02 -7.50 4.28
C VAL A 127 6.87 -7.97 3.39
N LYS A 128 7.07 -9.07 2.66
CA LYS A 128 6.04 -9.68 1.82
C LYS A 128 4.81 -10.03 2.63
N ALA A 129 5.00 -10.72 3.75
CA ALA A 129 3.90 -11.13 4.64
C ALA A 129 3.13 -9.93 5.21
N LEU A 130 3.81 -8.84 5.57
CA LEU A 130 3.18 -7.62 6.08
C LEU A 130 2.27 -6.96 5.03
N LEU A 131 2.73 -6.85 3.78
CA LEU A 131 1.97 -6.22 2.69
C LEU A 131 0.84 -7.13 2.21
N GLU A 132 1.08 -8.43 2.10
CA GLU A 132 0.06 -9.43 1.75
C GLU A 132 -1.10 -9.40 2.76
N ALA A 133 -0.80 -9.29 4.05
CA ALA A 133 -1.84 -9.22 5.09
C ALA A 133 -2.70 -7.95 5.04
N GLN A 134 -2.27 -6.92 4.29
CA GLN A 134 -2.98 -5.64 4.18
C GLN A 134 -3.59 -5.42 2.80
N ILE A 135 -3.28 -6.23 1.78
CA ILE A 135 -3.66 -5.95 0.40
C ILE A 135 -5.18 -5.85 0.22
N ASN A 136 -5.96 -6.77 0.79
CA ASN A 136 -7.42 -6.71 0.70
C ASN A 136 -7.99 -5.44 1.33
N HIS A 137 -7.41 -5.00 2.45
CA HIS A 137 -7.81 -3.75 3.08
C HIS A 137 -7.50 -2.57 2.15
N ILE A 138 -6.29 -2.49 1.59
CA ILE A 138 -5.87 -1.44 0.65
C ILE A 138 -6.76 -1.40 -0.59
N LEU A 139 -7.02 -2.55 -1.20
CA LEU A 139 -7.86 -2.68 -2.41
C LEU A 139 -9.28 -2.19 -2.19
N SER A 140 -9.79 -2.24 -0.95
CA SER A 140 -11.11 -1.71 -0.61
C SER A 140 -11.20 -0.18 -0.64
N TYR A 141 -10.07 0.53 -0.77
CA TYR A 141 -10.00 1.98 -0.98
C TYR A 141 -9.51 2.36 -2.38
N LEU A 142 -9.04 1.40 -3.18
CA LEU A 142 -8.48 1.64 -4.50
C LEU A 142 -9.60 1.96 -5.52
N PRO A 143 -9.64 3.20 -6.08
CA PRO A 143 -10.62 3.55 -7.09
C PRO A 143 -10.48 2.64 -8.33
N PRO A 144 -11.54 1.95 -8.76
CA PRO A 144 -11.47 1.02 -9.90
C PRO A 144 -11.21 1.74 -11.23
N SER A 145 -11.57 3.02 -11.35
CA SER A 145 -11.27 3.87 -12.50
C SER A 145 -9.77 4.11 -12.72
N LEU A 146 -8.92 3.75 -11.75
CA LEU A 146 -7.46 3.82 -11.91
C LEU A 146 -6.90 2.59 -12.66
N HIS A 147 -7.69 1.52 -12.85
CA HIS A 147 -7.33 0.33 -13.63
C HIS A 147 -5.92 -0.21 -13.33
N MET A 148 -5.60 -0.39 -12.05
CA MET A 148 -4.25 -0.71 -11.60
C MET A 148 -3.80 -2.11 -12.01
N GLY A 149 -4.74 -3.05 -12.14
CA GLY A 149 -4.46 -4.38 -12.63
C GLY A 149 -3.94 -4.37 -14.07
N ASP A 150 -4.45 -3.48 -14.92
CA ASP A 150 -3.94 -3.32 -16.28
C ASP A 150 -2.50 -2.80 -16.31
N ILE A 151 -2.19 -1.79 -15.47
CA ILE A 151 -0.84 -1.20 -15.40
C ILE A 151 0.16 -2.21 -14.84
N LEU A 152 -0.19 -2.84 -13.71
CA LEU A 152 0.70 -3.75 -12.99
C LEU A 152 0.68 -5.18 -13.55
N LYS A 153 -0.11 -5.42 -14.61
CA LYS A 153 -0.33 -6.72 -15.25
C LYS A 153 -0.76 -7.78 -14.22
N ASP A 154 -1.71 -7.39 -13.39
CA ASP A 154 -2.22 -8.15 -12.26
C ASP A 154 -3.72 -7.92 -12.08
N ASN A 155 -4.52 -8.64 -12.87
CA ASN A 155 -5.98 -8.45 -12.91
C ASN A 155 -6.67 -8.75 -11.57
N ALA A 156 -6.01 -9.44 -10.64
CA ALA A 156 -6.54 -9.69 -9.31
C ALA A 156 -6.73 -8.39 -8.49
N LEU A 157 -5.96 -7.34 -8.81
CA LEU A 157 -6.05 -6.04 -8.14
C LEU A 157 -7.35 -5.29 -8.45
N ASP A 158 -7.91 -5.50 -9.65
CA ASP A 158 -9.16 -4.88 -10.08
C ASP A 158 -10.39 -5.78 -9.83
N ASP A 159 -10.19 -7.00 -9.31
CA ASP A 159 -11.26 -7.94 -8.96
C ASP A 159 -12.18 -7.35 -7.87
N ARG A 160 -13.48 -7.57 -8.05
CA ARG A 160 -14.55 -7.14 -7.16
C ARG A 160 -14.57 -7.94 -5.87
N THR A 161 -14.08 -9.18 -5.89
CA THR A 161 -14.12 -10.10 -4.74
C THR A 161 -13.39 -9.53 -3.53
N HIS A 162 -12.21 -8.93 -3.74
CA HIS A 162 -11.42 -8.28 -2.67
C HIS A 162 -12.10 -7.04 -2.07
N LYS A 163 -13.11 -6.48 -2.74
CA LYS A 163 -13.86 -5.29 -2.30
C LYS A 163 -15.17 -5.69 -1.57
N MET A 164 -15.67 -6.90 -1.83
CA MET A 164 -16.88 -7.47 -1.22
C MET A 164 -16.61 -8.02 0.18
N GLU A 165 -15.36 -8.37 0.48
CA GLU A 165 -14.97 -8.87 1.78
C GLU A 165 -14.73 -7.68 2.74
N GLY A 166 -15.62 -7.53 3.73
CA GLY A 166 -15.31 -6.76 4.94
C GLY A 166 -14.02 -7.29 5.59
N PRO A 167 -13.40 -6.59 6.56
CA PRO A 167 -12.10 -6.97 7.12
C PRO A 167 -12.12 -8.42 7.58
N ILE A 168 -11.57 -9.34 6.77
CA ILE A 168 -11.46 -10.73 7.15
C ILE A 168 -10.31 -10.75 8.15
N SER A 169 -10.68 -10.97 9.41
CA SER A 169 -9.78 -11.43 10.45
C SER A 169 -9.20 -12.79 10.05
N SER A 170 -8.21 -12.79 9.17
CA SER A 170 -7.24 -13.88 9.01
C SER A 170 -5.88 -13.53 9.60
N LEU A 171 -5.73 -12.31 10.13
CA LEU A 171 -4.53 -11.82 10.82
C LEU A 171 -4.36 -12.34 12.27
N VAL A 172 -5.04 -13.43 12.66
CA VAL A 172 -4.82 -14.11 13.95
C VAL A 172 -4.46 -15.57 13.70
N GLN A 173 -3.17 -15.82 13.40
CA GLN A 173 -2.41 -17.01 13.85
C GLN A 173 -0.96 -17.10 13.35
N ALA A 174 -0.47 -16.20 12.48
CA ALA A 174 0.90 -16.33 11.94
C ALA A 174 2.02 -15.68 12.79
N ILE A 175 1.70 -14.78 13.73
CA ILE A 175 2.73 -14.06 14.54
C ILE A 175 2.90 -14.65 15.95
N GLY A 176 1.97 -15.50 16.42
CA GLY A 176 1.99 -16.05 17.79
C GLY A 176 2.81 -17.32 18.01
N SER A 177 3.27 -17.99 16.96
CA SER A 177 3.81 -19.36 17.07
C SER A 177 5.35 -19.45 17.08
N GLY A 178 6.05 -18.34 16.81
CA GLY A 178 7.50 -18.31 16.65
C GLY A 178 8.31 -17.88 17.88
N PHE A 179 7.68 -17.36 18.93
CA PHE A 179 8.38 -16.77 20.09
C PHE A 179 8.16 -17.49 21.44
N SER A 180 7.41 -18.59 21.48
CA SER A 180 7.23 -19.39 22.70
C SER A 180 7.94 -20.74 22.59
N LYS A 181 9.27 -20.73 22.50
CA LYS A 181 10.12 -21.90 22.77
C LYS A 181 11.58 -21.47 23.03
N ALA A 182 11.77 -20.65 24.07
CA ALA A 182 13.11 -20.33 24.58
C ALA A 182 13.24 -20.36 26.11
N ASP A 183 12.14 -20.52 26.87
CA ASP A 183 12.18 -20.45 28.35
C ASP A 183 11.51 -21.63 29.07
N GLU A 184 11.65 -22.85 28.54
CA GLU A 184 11.18 -24.07 29.25
C GLU A 184 12.25 -25.16 29.41
N ASP A 185 13.54 -24.80 29.35
CA ASP A 185 14.64 -25.75 29.58
C ASP A 185 15.62 -25.31 30.69
N LYS A 186 15.10 -24.60 31.71
CA LYS A 186 15.82 -24.33 32.97
C LYS A 186 14.96 -24.67 34.18
N LYS A 187 14.48 -25.90 34.26
CA LYS A 187 13.99 -26.46 35.53
C LYS A 187 13.97 -27.99 35.54
N LYS A 188 15.13 -28.62 35.40
CA LYS A 188 15.36 -30.02 35.80
C LYS A 188 16.87 -30.33 35.80
N ILE A 189 17.57 -29.92 36.86
CA ILE A 189 18.70 -30.66 37.46
C ILE A 189 18.65 -30.38 38.96
#